data_AF-A0A2H3JIT3-F1
#
_entry.id   AF-A0A2H3JIT3-F1
#
_cell.length_a   1.000
_cell.length_b   1.000
_cell.length_c   1.000
_cell.angle_alpha   90.00
_cell.angle_beta   90.00
_cell.angle_gamma   90.00
#
_symmetry.space_group_name_H-M   'P 1'
#
loop_
_entity.id
_entity.type
_entity.pdbx_description
1 polymer ?
#
loop_
_entity_poly.entity_id
_entity_poly.type
_entity_poly.pdbx_seq_one_letter_code
_entity_poly.pdbx_strand_id
1 'polypeptide(L)'
;MGVCLAQVQRMLDEHRDVGRRKSWWVCAVRAYLSGRKGCHDKRAPWKAWKAYQWNWYKCANIWEMNQMVENVLGLLRFPDIHFLPIDRPALPRPDAQVASDCLHIMAGAGVLEGWTHQIWQFVSRELTGRIRWDLLPFFPPISTSTLMVKYSVVGAFLRYDGQLASSLRYQ
;
A
#
# COMPACT_ATOMS: atom_id res chain seq x y z
N MET A 1 -7.42 10.82 -9.12
CA MET A 1 -6.71 10.44 -7.88
C MET A 1 -6.58 11.59 -6.87
N GLY A 2 -6.30 12.84 -7.29
CA GLY A 2 -6.08 13.96 -6.35
C GLY A 2 -7.22 14.27 -5.36
N VAL A 3 -8.48 14.06 -5.74
CA VAL A 3 -9.64 14.28 -4.84
C VAL A 3 -9.62 13.34 -3.63
N CYS A 4 -9.21 12.08 -3.81
CA CYS A 4 -9.14 11.10 -2.73
C CYS A 4 -8.04 11.46 -1.72
N LEU A 5 -6.85 11.85 -2.20
CA LEU A 5 -5.74 12.26 -1.34
C LEU A 5 -6.06 13.54 -0.55
N ALA A 6 -6.70 14.52 -1.21
CA ALA A 6 -7.17 15.72 -0.52
C ALA A 6 -8.22 15.42 0.56
N GLN A 7 -9.12 14.47 0.31
CA GLN A 7 -10.07 14.01 1.32
C GLN A 7 -9.37 13.34 2.50
N VAL A 8 -8.38 12.46 2.24
CA VAL A 8 -7.61 11.81 3.30
C VAL A 8 -6.87 12.85 4.14
N GLN A 9 -6.15 13.79 3.52
CA GLN A 9 -5.45 14.84 4.26
C GLN A 9 -6.43 15.72 5.05
N ARG A 10 -7.56 16.11 4.45
CA ARG A 10 -8.59 16.87 5.17
C ARG A 10 -9.10 16.13 6.40
N MET A 11 -9.31 14.81 6.30
CA MET A 11 -9.70 14.00 7.46
C MET A 11 -8.62 13.96 8.54
N LEU A 12 -7.33 13.93 8.14
CA LEU A 12 -6.21 14.03 9.09
C LEU A 12 -6.17 15.40 9.77
N ASP A 13 -6.40 16.48 9.01
CA ASP A 13 -6.44 17.86 9.50
C ASP A 13 -7.62 18.11 10.44
N GLU A 14 -8.84 17.67 10.08
CA GLU A 14 -10.03 17.75 10.94
C GLU A 14 -9.82 17.03 12.29
N HIS A 15 -9.16 15.86 12.26
CA HIS A 15 -8.80 15.15 13.49
C HIS A 15 -7.77 15.87 14.35
N ARG A 16 -6.97 16.76 13.76
CA ARG A 16 -5.98 17.58 14.49
C ARG A 16 -6.64 18.73 15.24
N ASP A 17 -7.68 19.33 14.67
CA ASP A 17 -8.36 20.51 15.21
C ASP A 17 -9.34 20.19 16.34
N VAL A 18 -9.89 18.97 16.38
CA VAL A 18 -10.78 18.51 17.45
C VAL A 18 -9.95 18.12 18.67
N GLY A 19 -9.61 19.12 19.51
CA GLY A 19 -8.65 19.08 20.63
C GLY A 19 -8.89 18.10 21.80
N ARG A 20 -9.24 16.83 21.57
CA ARG A 20 -9.20 15.76 22.58
C ARG A 20 -8.34 14.59 22.07
N ARG A 21 -7.08 14.60 22.54
CA ARG A 21 -5.94 13.72 22.19
C ARG A 21 -5.34 14.02 20.82
N LYS A 22 -4.16 14.66 20.84
CA LYS A 22 -3.25 14.83 19.69
C LYS A 22 -2.76 13.46 19.20
N SER A 23 -3.56 12.71 18.46
CA SER A 23 -3.02 11.61 17.66
C SER A 23 -2.55 12.20 16.33
N TRP A 24 -1.22 12.31 16.20
CA TRP A 24 -0.55 12.61 14.94
C TRP A 24 -0.71 11.39 14.02
N TRP A 25 -1.83 11.34 13.30
CA TRP A 25 -2.06 10.28 12.33
C TRP A 25 -1.12 10.50 11.14
N VAL A 26 -0.31 9.49 10.86
CA VAL A 26 0.52 9.43 9.66
C VAL A 26 -0.01 8.30 8.80
N CYS A 27 -0.17 8.57 7.50
CA CYS A 27 -0.63 7.60 6.53
C CYS A 27 0.53 7.12 5.67
N ALA A 28 0.63 5.81 5.47
CA ALA A 28 1.54 5.21 4.51
C ALA A 28 0.74 4.58 3.36
N VAL A 29 1.04 5.00 2.14
CA VAL A 29 0.44 4.47 0.91
C VAL A 29 1.42 3.51 0.28
N ARG A 30 1.06 2.23 0.25
CA ARG A 30 1.87 1.20 -0.40
C ARG A 30 1.74 1.26 -1.92
N ALA A 31 2.85 1.11 -2.63
CA ALA A 31 2.84 0.80 -4.06
C ALA A 31 2.06 -0.50 -4.36
N TYR A 32 1.40 -0.53 -5.52
CA TYR A 32 0.74 -1.73 -6.01
C TYR A 32 1.76 -2.71 -6.55
N LEU A 33 1.61 -4.00 -6.21
CA LEU A 33 2.35 -5.06 -6.86
C LEU A 33 1.58 -5.51 -8.10
N SER A 34 2.28 -5.60 -9.22
CA SER A 34 1.67 -6.09 -10.45
C SER A 34 1.55 -7.61 -10.47
N GLY A 35 0.35 -8.10 -10.79
CA GLY A 35 0.10 -9.52 -11.04
C GLY A 35 0.84 -9.99 -12.29
N ARG A 36 1.02 -11.32 -12.44
CA ARG A 36 1.75 -11.93 -13.58
C ARG A 36 0.92 -13.02 -14.24
N LYS A 37 1.27 -13.39 -15.48
CA LYS A 37 0.70 -14.58 -16.13
C LYS A 37 1.64 -15.77 -15.93
N GLY A 38 1.08 -16.97 -15.69
CA GLY A 38 1.85 -18.22 -15.68
C GLY A 38 2.87 -18.28 -14.54
N CYS A 39 2.53 -17.71 -13.38
CA CYS A 39 3.38 -17.76 -12.20
C CYS A 39 3.61 -19.20 -11.72
N HIS A 40 2.63 -20.10 -11.91
CA HIS A 40 2.70 -21.49 -11.43
C HIS A 40 3.82 -22.33 -12.05
N ASP A 41 4.36 -21.92 -13.21
CA ASP A 41 5.53 -22.55 -13.83
C ASP A 41 6.87 -22.03 -13.26
N LYS A 42 6.84 -21.08 -12.34
CA LYS A 42 8.02 -20.43 -11.76
C LYS A 42 8.14 -20.81 -10.29
N ARG A 43 9.08 -21.71 -9.99
CA ARG A 43 9.31 -22.24 -8.63
C ARG A 43 10.49 -21.60 -7.90
N ALA A 44 11.07 -20.54 -8.47
CA ALA A 44 12.22 -19.87 -7.89
C ALA A 44 12.17 -18.35 -8.13
N PRO A 45 12.75 -17.57 -7.20
CA PRO A 45 12.90 -16.13 -7.39
C PRO A 45 13.82 -15.84 -8.57
N TRP A 46 13.59 -14.72 -9.23
CA TRP A 46 14.47 -14.22 -10.28
C TRP A 46 15.59 -13.36 -9.70
N LYS A 47 16.75 -13.33 -10.36
CA LYS A 47 17.85 -12.41 -10.01
C LYS A 47 17.52 -10.95 -10.32
N ALA A 48 16.65 -10.72 -11.30
CA ALA A 48 16.23 -9.41 -11.74
C ALA A 48 14.77 -9.45 -12.21
N TRP A 49 14.11 -8.31 -12.15
CA TRP A 49 12.79 -8.15 -12.75
C TRP A 49 12.84 -8.38 -14.26
N LYS A 50 11.79 -9.01 -14.80
CA LYS A 50 11.61 -9.19 -16.25
C LYS A 50 10.36 -8.46 -16.70
N ALA A 51 10.45 -7.87 -17.89
CA ALA A 51 9.35 -7.18 -18.53
C ALA A 51 8.15 -8.11 -18.75
N TYR A 52 6.96 -7.50 -18.73
CA TYR A 52 5.72 -8.19 -19.01
C TYR A 52 5.67 -8.63 -20.47
N GLN A 53 5.34 -9.91 -20.69
CA GLN A 53 5.09 -10.41 -22.04
C GLN A 53 3.73 -9.98 -22.58
N TRP A 54 2.76 -9.73 -21.69
CA TRP A 54 1.38 -9.38 -22.04
C TRP A 54 0.83 -8.36 -21.03
N ASN A 55 0.05 -7.40 -21.52
CA ASN A 55 -0.53 -6.33 -20.70
C ASN A 55 -2.03 -6.56 -20.38
N TRP A 56 -2.36 -7.73 -19.83
CA TRP A 56 -3.72 -7.99 -19.38
C TRP A 56 -4.09 -7.13 -18.19
N TYR A 57 -5.33 -6.64 -18.16
CA TYR A 57 -5.87 -5.78 -17.09
C TYR A 57 -4.93 -4.64 -16.66
N LYS A 58 -4.10 -4.12 -17.57
CA LYS A 58 -3.10 -3.08 -17.32
C LYS A 58 -2.00 -3.45 -16.30
N CYS A 59 -1.76 -4.74 -16.04
CA CYS A 59 -0.72 -5.18 -15.13
C CYS A 59 0.68 -4.63 -15.53
N ALA A 60 0.98 -4.50 -16.82
CA ALA A 60 2.26 -3.94 -17.27
C ALA A 60 2.38 -2.43 -17.01
N ASN A 61 1.28 -1.72 -16.70
CA ASN A 61 1.25 -0.28 -16.47
C ASN A 61 1.16 0.07 -14.97
N ILE A 62 1.16 -0.91 -14.06
CA ILE A 62 1.08 -0.64 -12.62
C ILE A 62 2.22 0.25 -12.13
N TRP A 63 3.40 0.17 -12.75
CA TRP A 63 4.52 1.06 -12.43
C TRP A 63 4.20 2.53 -12.76
N GLU A 64 3.47 2.80 -13.86
CA GLU A 64 3.04 4.16 -14.23
C GLU A 64 2.06 4.70 -13.17
N MET A 65 1.14 3.86 -12.72
CA MET A 65 0.18 4.24 -11.68
C MET A 65 0.89 4.54 -10.35
N ASN A 66 1.84 3.68 -9.96
CA ASN A 66 2.67 3.90 -8.77
C ASN A 66 3.46 5.21 -8.89
N GLN A 67 4.06 5.48 -10.06
CA GLN A 67 4.80 6.72 -10.32
C GLN A 67 3.89 7.95 -10.25
N MET A 68 2.66 7.86 -10.78
CA MET A 68 1.68 8.95 -10.68
C MET A 68 1.33 9.25 -9.22
N VAL A 69 1.11 8.22 -8.41
CA VAL A 69 0.81 8.40 -6.97
C VAL A 69 2.01 9.00 -6.23
N GLU A 70 3.22 8.49 -6.48
CA GLU A 70 4.47 9.01 -5.92
C GLU A 70 4.66 10.49 -6.27
N ASN A 71 4.48 10.86 -7.54
CA ASN A 71 4.60 12.25 -7.99
C ASN A 71 3.56 13.15 -7.31
N VAL A 72 2.29 12.73 -7.23
CA VAL A 72 1.25 13.53 -6.59
C VAL A 72 1.53 13.73 -5.10
N LEU A 73 2.03 12.72 -4.41
CA LEU A 73 2.43 12.82 -3.01
C LEU A 73 3.70 13.65 -2.80
N GLY A 74 4.65 13.60 -3.75
CA GLY A 74 5.88 14.39 -3.73
C GLY A 74 5.66 15.90 -3.95
N LEU A 75 4.53 16.30 -4.52
CA LEU A 75 4.15 17.70 -4.74
C LEU A 75 3.67 18.39 -3.45
N LEU A 76 4.45 18.36 -2.35
CA LEU A 76 4.36 19.14 -1.09
C LEU A 76 2.98 19.37 -0.42
N ARG A 77 1.88 18.81 -0.94
CA ARG A 77 0.50 19.09 -0.54
C ARG A 77 -0.01 18.13 0.53
N PHE A 78 0.75 17.08 0.84
CA PHE A 78 0.35 15.99 1.73
C PHE A 78 1.50 15.57 2.66
N PRO A 79 1.89 16.40 3.65
CA PRO A 79 3.05 16.15 4.49
C PRO A 79 2.91 14.90 5.39
N ASP A 80 1.68 14.48 5.66
CA ASP A 80 1.35 13.35 6.54
C ASP A 80 1.02 12.06 5.77
N ILE A 81 1.13 12.09 4.44
CA ILE A 81 0.89 10.94 3.56
C ILE A 81 2.18 10.56 2.84
N HIS A 82 2.71 9.38 3.14
CA HIS A 82 3.99 8.91 2.62
C HIS A 82 3.80 7.77 1.63
N PHE A 83 4.42 7.89 0.45
CA PHE A 83 4.46 6.80 -0.52
C PHE A 83 5.57 5.80 -0.17
N LEU A 84 5.24 4.50 -0.20
CA LEU A 84 6.17 3.41 0.09
C LEU A 84 6.33 2.49 -1.14
N PRO A 85 7.46 2.58 -1.87
CA PRO A 85 7.77 1.75 -3.04
C PRO A 85 8.26 0.34 -2.64
N ILE A 86 7.51 -0.33 -1.74
CA ILE A 86 7.86 -1.63 -1.17
C ILE A 86 7.51 -2.81 -2.10
N ASP A 87 6.88 -2.54 -3.25
CA ASP A 87 6.60 -3.52 -4.30
C ASP A 87 7.88 -4.02 -5.00
N ARG A 88 8.91 -3.17 -5.10
CA ARG A 88 10.19 -3.48 -5.79
C ARG A 88 10.85 -4.81 -5.39
N PRO A 89 11.05 -5.15 -4.10
CA PRO A 89 11.62 -6.44 -3.71
C PRO A 89 10.71 -7.64 -4.02
N ALA A 90 9.40 -7.43 -4.21
CA ALA A 90 8.44 -8.48 -4.57
C ALA A 90 8.35 -8.70 -6.08
N LEU A 91 8.77 -7.72 -6.90
CA LEU A 91 8.82 -7.84 -8.35
C LEU A 91 9.57 -9.10 -8.84
N PRO A 92 10.76 -9.46 -8.33
CA PRO A 92 11.46 -10.68 -8.75
C PRO A 92 10.91 -11.98 -8.14
N ARG A 93 9.74 -11.97 -7.49
CA ARG A 93 9.19 -13.13 -6.76
C ARG A 93 7.96 -13.76 -7.42
N PRO A 94 8.08 -14.35 -8.63
CA PRO A 94 6.98 -15.09 -9.25
C PRO A 94 6.67 -16.41 -8.54
N ASP A 95 7.57 -16.87 -7.67
CA ASP A 95 7.44 -18.07 -6.84
C ASP A 95 6.52 -17.88 -5.62
N ALA A 96 6.17 -16.63 -5.31
CA ALA A 96 5.48 -16.28 -4.07
C ALA A 96 3.96 -16.10 -4.24
N GLN A 97 3.39 -16.44 -5.40
CA GLN A 97 1.93 -16.33 -5.62
C GLN A 97 1.16 -17.50 -5.01
N VAL A 98 -0.11 -17.27 -4.67
CA VAL A 98 -1.02 -18.34 -4.23
C VAL A 98 -1.28 -19.35 -5.35
N ALA A 99 -1.77 -20.54 -5.02
CA ALA A 99 -2.04 -21.57 -6.03
C ALA A 99 -3.28 -21.26 -6.90
N SER A 100 -4.22 -20.44 -6.42
CA SER A 100 -5.47 -20.13 -7.10
C SER A 100 -5.33 -19.11 -8.23
N ASP A 101 -4.37 -18.18 -8.10
CA ASP A 101 -4.19 -17.07 -9.04
C ASP A 101 -2.78 -16.48 -8.94
N CYS A 102 -2.44 -15.64 -9.92
CA CYS A 102 -1.13 -15.00 -10.02
C CYS A 102 -1.13 -13.51 -9.62
N LEU A 103 -2.11 -13.09 -8.83
CA LEU A 103 -2.25 -11.73 -8.29
C LEU A 103 -1.92 -11.69 -6.80
N HIS A 104 -2.41 -12.66 -6.03
CA HIS A 104 -2.23 -12.70 -4.59
C HIS A 104 -0.91 -13.35 -4.19
N ILE A 105 -0.34 -12.86 -3.10
CA ILE A 105 0.90 -13.36 -2.52
C ILE A 105 0.58 -14.33 -1.40
N MET A 106 1.28 -15.47 -1.39
CA MET A 106 1.19 -16.48 -0.36
C MET A 106 1.90 -16.02 0.92
N ALA A 107 1.26 -16.20 2.07
CA ALA A 107 1.91 -16.06 3.36
C ALA A 107 2.99 -17.14 3.54
N GLY A 108 4.10 -16.82 4.20
CA GLY A 108 5.24 -17.72 4.38
C GLY A 108 6.24 -17.74 3.22
N ALA A 109 5.94 -17.10 2.08
CA ALA A 109 6.88 -16.97 0.96
C ALA A 109 7.97 -15.89 1.18
N GLY A 110 7.88 -15.13 2.28
CA GLY A 110 8.84 -14.09 2.67
C GLY A 110 8.54 -12.70 2.09
N VAL A 111 7.58 -12.58 1.17
CA VAL A 111 7.22 -11.29 0.55
C VAL A 111 6.38 -10.44 1.50
N LEU A 112 5.31 -11.00 2.08
CA LEU A 112 4.48 -10.27 3.05
C LEU A 112 5.27 -9.94 4.32
N GLU A 113 6.11 -10.87 4.76
CA GLU A 113 6.98 -10.71 5.92
C GLU A 113 8.02 -9.59 5.68
N GLY A 114 8.62 -9.59 4.49
CA GLY A 114 9.53 -8.52 4.06
C GLY A 114 8.84 -7.15 4.01
N TRP A 115 7.61 -7.08 3.51
CA TRP A 115 6.81 -5.85 3.52
C TRP A 115 6.50 -5.37 4.93
N THR A 116 6.03 -6.24 5.82
CA THR A 116 5.78 -5.89 7.21
C THR A 116 7.05 -5.39 7.89
N HIS A 117 8.20 -6.02 7.62
CA HIS A 117 9.48 -5.58 8.16
C HIS A 117 9.90 -4.20 7.62
N GLN A 118 9.69 -3.91 6.34
CA GLN A 118 9.96 -2.60 5.76
C GLN A 118 9.05 -1.51 6.31
N ILE A 119 7.75 -1.81 6.49
CA ILE A 119 6.79 -0.89 7.12
C ILE A 119 7.21 -0.60 8.56
N TRP A 120 7.59 -1.64 9.32
CA TRP A 120 8.09 -1.48 10.67
C TRP A 120 9.34 -0.59 10.72
N GLN A 121 10.33 -0.84 9.85
CA GLN A 121 11.52 0.01 9.76
C GLN A 121 11.16 1.47 9.44
N PHE A 122 10.28 1.69 8.46
CA PHE A 122 9.82 3.03 8.09
C PHE A 122 9.15 3.75 9.27
N VAL A 123 8.21 3.11 9.95
CA VAL A 123 7.48 3.72 11.08
C VAL A 123 8.41 3.95 12.27
N SER A 124 9.22 2.96 12.65
CA SER A 124 10.04 3.01 13.87
C SER A 124 11.34 3.79 13.70
N ARG A 125 11.84 4.03 12.48
CA ARG A 125 13.13 4.71 12.25
C ARG A 125 12.98 6.00 11.47
N GLU A 126 12.24 5.97 10.36
CA GLU A 126 12.14 7.13 9.46
C GLU A 126 11.10 8.15 9.95
N LEU A 127 9.96 7.69 10.45
CA LEU A 127 8.92 8.56 11.00
C LEU A 127 9.17 8.97 12.45
N THR A 128 9.87 8.13 13.22
CA THR A 128 10.09 8.35 14.65
C THR A 128 10.97 9.57 14.97
N GLY A 129 11.76 10.07 14.01
CA GLY A 129 12.41 11.38 14.14
C GLY A 129 11.46 12.58 14.15
N ARG A 130 10.18 12.39 13.81
CA ARG A 130 9.12 13.42 13.77
C ARG A 130 7.95 13.15 14.72
N ILE A 131 7.84 11.95 15.27
CA ILE A 131 6.83 11.55 16.26
C ILE A 131 7.48 11.56 17.65
N ARG A 132 7.09 12.52 18.51
CA ARG A 132 7.51 12.57 19.93
C ARG A 132 6.75 11.53 20.76
N TRP A 133 7.32 10.34 20.90
CA TRP A 133 6.79 9.26 21.73
C TRP A 133 6.78 9.59 23.24
N ASP A 134 7.63 10.53 23.63
CA ASP A 134 7.78 11.14 24.96
C ASP A 134 6.59 12.00 25.43
N LEU A 135 5.63 12.31 24.54
CA LEU A 135 4.43 13.10 24.85
C LEU A 135 3.14 12.26 24.91
N LEU A 136 3.23 10.94 24.80
CA LEU A 136 2.08 10.06 25.01
C LEU A 136 1.93 9.76 26.51
N PRO A 137 0.87 10.21 27.19
CA PRO A 137 0.59 9.73 28.52
C PRO A 137 0.20 8.26 28.37
N PHE A 138 0.96 7.37 29.04
CA PHE A 138 0.77 5.92 29.06
C PHE A 138 1.31 5.12 27.86
N PHE A 139 2.63 5.05 27.72
CA PHE A 139 3.29 3.81 27.28
C PHE A 139 4.51 3.55 28.18
N PRO A 140 4.57 2.45 28.95
CA PRO A 140 5.82 2.01 29.55
C PRO A 140 6.83 1.69 28.43
N PRO A 141 8.15 1.69 28.72
CA PRO A 141 9.17 1.40 27.73
C PRO A 141 8.83 0.11 26.97
N ILE A 142 8.74 0.25 25.64
CA ILE A 142 8.28 -0.80 24.74
C ILE A 142 9.30 -1.95 24.79
N SER A 143 8.97 -2.99 25.56
CA SER A 143 9.44 -4.34 25.29
C SER A 143 8.91 -4.75 23.91
N THR A 144 9.77 -5.40 23.11
CA THR A 144 9.70 -5.64 21.66
C THR A 144 8.48 -6.40 21.12
N SER A 145 7.41 -6.57 21.89
CA SER A 145 6.41 -7.61 21.64
C SER A 145 5.00 -7.14 21.28
N THR A 146 4.69 -5.84 21.29
CA THR A 146 3.30 -5.41 21.00
C THR A 146 3.23 -4.08 20.26
N LEU A 147 3.20 -4.13 18.92
CA LEU A 147 2.81 -2.99 18.09
C LEU A 147 1.39 -3.25 17.57
N MET A 148 0.39 -2.58 18.15
CA MET A 148 -0.98 -2.63 17.66
C MET A 148 -1.11 -1.63 16.49
N VAL A 149 -0.81 -2.08 15.28
CA VAL A 149 -1.10 -1.33 14.06
C VAL A 149 -2.58 -1.49 13.73
N LYS A 150 -3.36 -0.40 13.86
CA LYS A 150 -4.68 -0.36 13.25
C LYS A 150 -4.52 -0.15 11.74
N TYR A 151 -4.61 -1.24 10.98
CA TYR A 151 -4.72 -1.17 9.53
C TYR A 151 -6.15 -0.77 9.16
N SER A 152 -6.32 0.35 8.46
CA SER A 152 -7.53 0.62 7.68
C SER A 152 -7.15 0.51 6.21
N VAL A 153 -7.60 -0.54 5.54
CA VAL A 153 -7.41 -0.72 4.10
C VAL A 153 -8.43 0.16 3.40
N VAL A 154 -8.04 1.38 3.04
CA VAL A 154 -8.83 2.20 2.12
C VAL A 154 -8.51 1.72 0.70
N GLY A 155 -9.26 0.72 0.24
CA GLY A 155 -9.30 0.35 -1.16
C GLY A 155 -9.99 1.46 -1.96
N ALA A 156 -9.29 2.05 -2.93
CA ALA A 156 -9.88 3.00 -3.86
C ALA A 156 -10.93 2.28 -4.73
N PHE A 157 -12.21 2.50 -4.44
CA PHE A 157 -13.30 2.17 -5.36
C PHE A 157 -13.28 3.17 -6.52
N LEU A 158 -12.90 2.73 -7.71
CA LEU A 158 -13.24 3.43 -8.94
C LEU A 158 -14.72 3.18 -9.22
N ARG A 159 -15.55 4.21 -9.04
CA ARG A 159 -16.93 4.24 -9.55
C ARG A 159 -16.84 4.33 -11.09
N TYR A 160 -17.20 3.25 -11.77
CA TYR A 160 -17.32 3.24 -13.22
C TYR A 160 -18.74 3.71 -13.57
N ASP A 161 -18.90 4.98 -13.93
CA ASP A 161 -20.16 5.49 -14.49
C ASP A 161 -20.29 4.96 -15.93
N GLY A 162 -20.95 3.82 -16.06
CA GLY A 162 -21.36 3.23 -17.33
C GLY A 162 -22.87 3.31 -17.49
N GLN A 163 -23.39 4.48 -17.86
CA GLN A 163 -24.68 4.54 -18.54
C GLN A 163 -24.52 3.92 -19.93
N LEU A 164 -24.96 2.66 -20.08
CA LEU A 164 -25.56 2.21 -21.32
C LEU A 164 -26.54 1.07 -21.01
N ALA A 165 -27.79 1.36 -21.35
CA ALA A 165 -28.93 0.48 -21.27
C ALA A 165 -28.69 -0.81 -22.07
N SER A 166 -29.10 -1.95 -21.51
CA SER A 166 -30.24 -2.72 -22.04
C SER A 166 -30.32 -4.07 -21.34
N SER A 167 -31.46 -4.30 -20.68
CA SER A 167 -32.18 -5.57 -20.53
C SER A 167 -31.47 -6.82 -21.06
N LEU A 168 -31.21 -7.79 -20.18
CA LEU A 168 -31.41 -9.20 -20.48
C LEU A 168 -31.71 -9.95 -19.17
N ARG A 169 -32.98 -10.35 -19.04
CA ARG A 169 -33.45 -11.41 -18.14
C ARG A 169 -32.92 -12.75 -18.64
N TYR A 170 -32.54 -13.63 -17.73
CA TYR A 170 -32.66 -15.09 -17.86
C TYR A 170 -32.95 -15.58 -16.43
N GLN A 171 -34.20 -15.97 -16.12
CA GLN A 171 -34.70 -17.35 -16.19
C GLN A 171 -33.82 -18.33 -15.44
#